data_AF-A0A2D7JF20-F1
#
_entry.id   AF-A0A2D7JF20-F1
#
_cell.length_a   1.000
_cell.length_b   1.000
_cell.length_c   1.000
_cell.angle_alpha   90.00
_cell.angle_beta   90.00
_cell.angle_gamma   90.00
#
_symmetry.space_group_name_H-M   'P 1'
#
loop_
_entity.id
_entity.type
_entity.pdbx_description
1 polymer ?
#
loop_
_entity_poly.entity_id
_entity_poly.type
_entity_poly.pdbx_seq_one_letter_code
_entity_poly.pdbx_strand_id
1 'polypeptide(L)'
;MVGCDRVAANGDVANKIGTYNLALVARAHGIPFFVCAPGSSIDRSTPHGDAITIEERDAEEITHIRGASVAAPAAQAWNPAFDITPAHLITGLVTEFGVLKPPFRESLSALPLRSQL
;
A
#
# COMPACT_ATOMS: atom_id res chain seq x y z
N MET A 1 -2.60 -10.02 6.59
CA MET A 1 -1.45 -9.10 6.82
C MET A 1 -0.69 -8.97 5.52
N VAL A 2 -0.19 -7.79 5.20
CA VAL A 2 0.56 -7.48 3.97
C VAL A 2 1.81 -6.65 4.30
N GLY A 3 2.73 -6.50 3.34
CA GLY A 3 3.78 -5.48 3.41
C GLY A 3 3.28 -4.10 2.96
N CYS A 4 4.22 -3.19 2.72
CA CYS A 4 3.95 -1.92 2.04
C CYS A 4 5.17 -1.47 1.22
N ASP A 5 4.90 -0.66 0.21
CA ASP A 5 5.92 0.10 -0.50
C ASP A 5 6.10 1.49 0.13
N ARG A 6 4.99 2.14 0.51
CA ARG A 6 5.01 3.46 1.16
C ARG A 6 3.82 3.64 2.11
N VAL A 7 4.06 4.32 3.23
CA VAL A 7 3.01 4.80 4.15
C VAL A 7 3.04 6.33 4.16
N ALA A 8 1.92 6.98 3.84
CA ALA A 8 1.78 8.44 3.90
C ALA A 8 1.61 8.93 5.35
N ALA A 9 1.74 10.25 5.56
CA ALA A 9 1.66 10.86 6.89
C ALA A 9 0.31 10.67 7.60
N ASN A 10 -0.79 10.46 6.86
CA ASN A 10 -2.11 10.15 7.42
C ASN A 10 -2.34 8.64 7.69
N GLY A 11 -1.38 7.79 7.31
CA GLY A 11 -1.48 6.33 7.42
C GLY A 11 -2.07 5.62 6.21
N ASP A 12 -2.38 6.31 5.11
CA ASP A 12 -2.70 5.65 3.84
C ASP A 12 -1.49 4.87 3.34
N VAL A 13 -1.73 3.69 2.79
CA VAL A 13 -0.67 2.77 2.39
C VAL A 13 -0.73 2.52 0.90
N ALA A 14 0.38 2.76 0.22
CA ALA A 14 0.61 2.22 -1.12
C ALA A 14 1.28 0.85 -1.01
N ASN A 15 0.68 -0.15 -1.65
CA ASN A 15 1.22 -1.50 -1.76
C ASN A 15 0.79 -2.13 -3.09
N LYS A 16 1.34 -3.31 -3.40
CA LYS A 16 1.02 -4.06 -4.64
C LYS A 16 -0.48 -4.07 -4.94
N ILE A 17 -0.84 -3.84 -6.21
CA ILE A 17 -2.22 -3.84 -6.71
C ILE A 17 -2.99 -5.08 -6.20
N GLY A 18 -4.21 -4.86 -5.72
CA GLY A 18 -5.05 -5.83 -5.02
C GLY A 18 -5.09 -5.67 -3.49
N THR A 19 -4.17 -4.89 -2.90
CA THR A 19 -4.13 -4.70 -1.44
C THR A 19 -5.36 -3.97 -0.92
N TYR A 20 -5.80 -2.93 -1.62
CA TYR A 20 -7.03 -2.21 -1.30
C TYR A 20 -8.26 -3.13 -1.31
N ASN A 21 -8.35 -4.02 -2.31
CA ASN A 21 -9.44 -4.99 -2.40
C ASN A 21 -9.42 -5.94 -1.20
N LEU A 22 -8.25 -6.49 -0.85
CA LEU A 22 -8.11 -7.33 0.34
C LEU A 22 -8.52 -6.60 1.63
N ALA A 23 -8.21 -5.31 1.76
CA ALA A 23 -8.60 -4.51 2.92
C ALA A 23 -10.13 -4.29 2.99
N LEU A 24 -10.78 -4.03 1.85
CA LEU A 24 -12.24 -3.94 1.77
C LEU A 24 -12.93 -5.26 2.17
N VAL A 25 -12.46 -6.39 1.63
CA VAL A 25 -13.00 -7.72 1.94
C VAL A 25 -12.79 -8.05 3.41
N ALA A 26 -11.59 -7.77 3.96
CA ALA A 26 -11.31 -7.98 5.38
C ALA A 26 -12.29 -7.19 6.26
N ARG A 27 -12.53 -5.90 5.95
CA ARG A 27 -13.51 -5.09 6.66
C ARG A 27 -14.92 -5.68 6.56
N ALA A 28 -15.35 -6.10 5.38
CA ALA A 28 -16.68 -6.67 5.16
C ALA A 28 -16.95 -7.93 6.00
N HIS A 29 -15.91 -8.70 6.32
CA HIS A 29 -15.99 -9.90 7.15
C HIS A 29 -15.55 -9.71 8.60
N GLY A 30 -15.27 -8.48 9.04
CA GLY A 30 -14.82 -8.20 10.41
C GLY A 30 -13.44 -8.78 10.74
N ILE A 31 -12.60 -9.00 9.73
CA ILE A 31 -11.24 -9.55 9.88
C ILE A 31 -10.25 -8.38 10.06
N PRO A 32 -9.38 -8.40 11.08
CA PRO A 32 -8.32 -7.41 11.25
C PRO A 32 -7.36 -7.36 10.05
N PHE A 33 -7.11 -6.16 9.53
CA PHE A 33 -6.19 -5.93 8.41
C PHE A 33 -4.94 -5.19 8.89
N PHE A 34 -3.81 -5.89 8.96
CA PHE A 34 -2.52 -5.34 9.38
C PHE A 34 -1.58 -5.12 8.20
N VAL A 35 -0.81 -4.04 8.27
CA VAL A 35 0.28 -3.73 7.33
C VAL A 35 1.60 -3.75 8.09
N CYS A 36 2.58 -4.51 7.60
CA CYS A 36 3.96 -4.45 8.09
C CYS A 36 4.72 -3.37 7.33
N ALA A 37 5.18 -2.35 8.05
CA ALA A 37 5.83 -1.18 7.50
C ALA A 37 7.06 -0.83 8.36
N PRO A 38 8.30 -1.08 7.88
CA PRO A 38 9.47 -0.57 8.59
C PRO A 38 9.42 0.97 8.61
N GLY A 39 10.07 1.59 9.60
CA GLY A 39 10.15 3.05 9.71
C GLY A 39 10.71 3.71 8.45
N SER A 40 11.53 2.99 7.68
CA SER A 40 12.03 3.41 6.38
C SER A 40 10.97 3.53 5.29
N SER A 41 9.85 2.81 5.35
CA SER A 41 8.75 2.93 4.36
C SER A 41 7.79 4.08 4.66
N ILE A 42 7.96 4.75 5.80
CA ILE A 42 7.08 5.85 6.24
C ILE A 42 7.58 7.17 5.64
N ASP A 43 6.76 7.76 4.79
CA ASP A 43 7.00 9.04 4.12
C ASP A 43 6.14 10.13 4.78
N ARG A 44 6.72 10.82 5.77
CA ARG A 44 6.05 11.93 6.48
C ARG A 44 5.87 13.19 5.62
N SER A 45 6.54 13.28 4.47
CA SER A 45 6.43 14.42 3.57
C SER A 45 5.21 14.31 2.67
N THR A 46 4.74 13.09 2.39
CA THR A 46 3.53 12.85 1.61
C THR A 46 2.29 12.91 2.51
N PRO A 47 1.36 13.87 2.32
CA PRO A 47 0.30 14.14 3.30
C PRO A 47 -0.78 13.05 3.36
N HIS A 48 -1.10 12.43 2.23
CA HIS A 48 -2.16 11.41 2.09
C HIS A 48 -1.93 10.54 0.83
N GLY A 49 -2.71 9.47 0.69
CA GLY A 49 -2.56 8.49 -0.40
C GLY A 49 -2.67 9.08 -1.80
N ASP A 50 -3.57 10.05 -2.03
CA ASP A 50 -3.73 10.68 -3.36
C ASP A 50 -2.49 11.47 -3.84
N ALA A 51 -1.57 11.80 -2.93
CA ALA A 51 -0.31 12.45 -3.27
C ALA A 51 0.80 11.44 -3.64
N ILE A 52 0.53 10.13 -3.60
CA ILE A 52 1.45 9.08 -4.05
C ILE A 52 1.21 8.82 -5.54
N THR A 53 2.21 9.11 -6.38
CA THR A 53 2.18 8.73 -7.79
C THR A 53 2.27 7.21 -7.93
N ILE A 54 1.31 6.61 -8.63
CA ILE A 54 1.27 5.18 -8.91
C ILE A 54 2.06 4.89 -10.20
N GLU A 55 2.95 3.90 -10.13
CA GLU A 55 3.66 3.37 -11.30
C GLU A 55 2.68 2.63 -12.21
N GLU A 56 2.65 2.99 -13.49
CA GLU A 56 2.02 2.19 -14.55
C GLU A 56 3.11 1.42 -15.30
N ARG A 57 2.92 0.11 -15.42
CA ARG A 57 3.87 -0.82 -16.05
C ARG A 57 3.41 -1.21 -17.45
N ASP A 58 4.29 -1.90 -18.16
CA ASP A 58 4.01 -2.34 -19.53
C ASP A 58 2.75 -3.24 -19.59
N ALA A 59 1.92 -3.03 -20.61
CA ALA A 59 0.73 -3.83 -20.87
C ALA A 59 1.06 -5.31 -21.18
N GLU A 60 2.28 -5.63 -21.59
CA GLU A 60 2.75 -7.00 -21.81
C GLU A 60 2.70 -7.84 -20.55
N GLU A 61 2.87 -7.27 -19.35
CA GLU A 61 2.79 -8.03 -18.10
C GLU A 61 1.39 -8.59 -17.81
N ILE A 62 0.35 -7.98 -18.41
CA ILE A 62 -1.04 -8.43 -18.32
C ILE A 62 -1.43 -9.29 -19.53
N THR A 63 -0.97 -8.90 -20.72
CA THR A 63 -1.38 -9.55 -21.98
C THR A 63 -0.56 -10.77 -22.35
N HIS A 64 0.61 -10.97 -21.71
CA HIS A 64 1.52 -12.08 -21.97
C HIS A 64 1.94 -12.81 -20.68
N ILE A 65 2.13 -14.12 -20.79
CA ILE A 65 2.72 -14.95 -19.73
C ILE A 65 3.89 -15.70 -20.33
N ARG A 66 5.10 -15.49 -19.78
CA ARG A 66 6.36 -16.11 -20.25
C ARG A 66 6.59 -15.91 -21.77
N GLY A 67 6.25 -14.72 -22.27
CA GLY A 67 6.39 -14.34 -23.68
C GLY A 67 5.29 -14.86 -24.61
N ALA A 68 4.33 -15.64 -24.12
CA ALA A 68 3.17 -16.09 -24.90
C ALA A 68 1.97 -15.18 -24.64
N SER A 69 1.34 -14.69 -25.71
CA SER A 69 0.11 -13.89 -25.62
C SER A 69 -1.04 -14.73 -25.08
N VAL A 70 -1.74 -14.19 -24.07
CA VAL A 70 -2.92 -14.81 -23.44
C VAL A 70 -4.19 -13.96 -23.58
N ALA A 71 -4.05 -12.72 -24.05
CA ALA A 71 -5.16 -11.82 -24.30
C ALA A 71 -5.70 -11.95 -25.73
N ALA A 72 -6.92 -11.47 -25.96
CA ALA A 72 -7.48 -11.38 -27.30
C ALA A 72 -6.63 -10.45 -28.19
N PRO A 73 -6.55 -10.71 -29.51
CA PRO A 73 -5.86 -9.82 -30.44
C PRO A 73 -6.34 -8.37 -30.29
N ALA A 74 -5.40 -7.43 -30.28
CA ALA A 74 -5.63 -5.99 -30.10
C ALA A 74 -6.24 -5.56 -28.75
N ALA A 75 -6.30 -6.45 -27.75
CA ALA A 75 -6.69 -6.07 -26.41
C ALA A 75 -5.71 -5.03 -25.83
N GLN A 76 -6.27 -4.01 -25.16
CA GLN A 76 -5.52 -3.03 -24.38
C GLN A 76 -5.57 -3.40 -22.90
N ALA A 77 -4.53 -3.06 -22.16
CA ALA A 77 -4.46 -3.29 -20.72
C ALA A 77 -4.12 -1.99 -19.98
N TRP A 78 -4.69 -1.85 -18.78
CA TRP A 78 -4.29 -0.86 -17.79
C TRP A 78 -3.58 -1.61 -16.66
N ASN A 79 -2.32 -1.25 -16.39
CA ASN A 79 -1.45 -2.01 -15.49
C ASN A 79 -0.83 -1.12 -14.39
N PRO A 80 -1.64 -0.60 -13.45
CA PRO A 80 -1.12 0.04 -12.25
C PRO A 80 -0.44 -1.00 -11.36
N ALA A 81 0.81 -0.75 -10.98
CA ALA A 81 1.60 -1.69 -10.19
C ALA A 81 1.23 -1.73 -8.70
N PHE A 82 0.51 -0.71 -8.23
CA PHE A 82 0.16 -0.49 -6.82
C PHE A 82 -1.26 0.08 -6.71
N ASP A 83 -1.86 -0.07 -5.53
CA ASP A 83 -3.06 0.67 -5.13
C ASP A 83 -2.86 1.36 -3.78
N ILE A 84 -3.80 2.26 -3.47
CA ILE A 84 -3.86 2.95 -2.18
C ILE A 84 -4.90 2.27 -1.31
N THR A 85 -4.48 1.82 -0.13
CA THR A 85 -5.36 1.38 0.94
C THR A 85 -5.55 2.52 1.95
N PRO A 86 -6.76 3.10 2.06
CA PRO A 86 -7.03 4.15 3.03
C PRO A 86 -6.81 3.70 4.47
N ALA A 87 -6.25 4.59 5.30
CA ALA A 87 -5.95 4.37 6.71
C ALA A 87 -7.10 3.75 7.51
N HIS A 88 -8.35 4.15 7.21
CA HIS A 88 -9.52 3.69 7.94
C HIS A 88 -9.87 2.20 7.73
N LEU A 89 -9.28 1.55 6.71
CA LEU A 89 -9.40 0.11 6.48
C LEU A 89 -8.34 -0.69 7.24
N ILE A 90 -7.35 -0.03 7.83
CA ILE A 90 -6.18 -0.66 8.45
C ILE A 90 -6.37 -0.72 9.96
N THR A 91 -6.25 -1.92 10.53
CA THR A 91 -6.34 -2.15 11.98
C THR A 91 -5.09 -1.66 12.71
N GLY A 92 -3.91 -1.82 12.10
CA GLY A 92 -2.66 -1.32 12.67
C GLY A 92 -1.47 -1.45 11.71
N LEU A 93 -0.46 -0.63 11.97
CA LEU A 93 0.83 -0.66 11.27
C LEU A 93 1.85 -1.33 12.18
N VAL A 94 2.41 -2.45 11.75
CA VAL A 94 3.43 -3.20 12.49
C VAL A 94 4.81 -2.68 12.06
N THR A 95 5.55 -2.10 13.01
CA THR A 95 6.86 -1.48 12.79
C THR A 95 7.89 -2.09 13.75
N GLU A 96 9.17 -1.77 13.57
CA GLU A 96 10.24 -2.09 14.52
C GLU A 96 10.08 -1.36 15.87
N PHE A 97 9.26 -0.31 15.93
CA PHE A 97 8.93 0.45 17.14
C PHE A 97 7.66 -0.06 17.85
N GLY A 98 7.10 -1.17 17.38
CA GLY A 98 5.84 -1.74 17.85
C GLY A 98 4.67 -1.52 16.89
N VAL A 99 3.46 -1.75 17.38
CA VAL A 99 2.22 -1.68 16.56
C VAL A 99 1.53 -0.35 16.76
N LEU A 100 1.45 0.46 15.70
CA LEU A 100 0.69 1.71 15.69
C LEU A 100 -0.79 1.41 15.40
N LYS A 101 -1.69 2.14 16.05
CA LYS A 101 -3.14 2.03 15.88
C LYS A 101 -3.74 3.34 15.39
N PRO A 102 -4.90 3.33 14.71
CA PRO A 102 -5.62 4.56 14.38
C PRO A 102 -5.97 5.38 15.63
N PRO A 103 -6.00 6.73 15.55
CA PRO A 103 -5.63 7.55 14.39
C PRO A 103 -4.11 7.60 14.17
N PHE A 104 -3.66 7.36 12.94
CA PHE A 104 -2.23 7.13 12.70
C PHE A 104 -1.36 8.40 12.72
N ARG A 105 -1.92 9.56 12.35
CA ARG A 105 -1.16 10.81 12.12
C ARG A 105 -0.26 11.19 13.30
N GLU A 106 -0.80 11.13 14.51
CA GLU A 106 -0.08 11.45 15.74
C GLU A 106 1.03 10.42 16.00
N SER A 107 0.69 9.14 15.97
CA SER A 107 1.63 8.05 16.23
C SER A 107 2.79 7.99 15.21
N LEU A 108 2.52 8.25 13.93
CA LEU A 108 3.51 8.32 12.87
C LEU A 108 4.44 9.53 13.02
N SER A 109 3.90 10.67 13.46
CA SER A 109 4.69 11.87 13.69
C SER A 109 5.68 11.73 14.86
N ALA A 110 5.32 10.92 15.85
CA ALA A 110 6.10 10.67 17.06
C ALA A 110 7.25 9.65 16.88
N LEU A 111 7.30 8.94 15.74
CA LEU A 111 8.35 7.98 15.48
C LEU A 111 9.73 8.66 15.37
N PRO A 112 10.84 7.98 15.75
CA PRO A 112 12.19 8.49 15.55
C PRO A 112 12.46 8.84 14.08
N LEU A 113 13.26 9.89 13.82
CA LEU A 113 13.66 10.25 12.45
C LEU A 113 14.80 9.36 11.96
N ARG A 114 14.90 9.16 10.64
CA ARG A 114 15.91 8.29 10.00
C ARG A 114 17.36 8.59 10.38
N SER A 115 17.68 9.79 10.88
CA SER A 115 19.04 10.16 11.33
C SER A 115 19.38 9.68 12.75
N GLN A 116 18.47 8.96 13.42
CA GLN A 116 18.62 8.47 14.80
C GLN A 116 18.64 6.94 14.90
N LEU A 117 18.80 6.24 13.76
CA LEU A 117 18.88 4.77 13.65
C LEU A 117 20.23 4.35 13.07
#